data_AF-A0A2V8MGV2-F1
#
_entry.id   AF-A0A2V8MGV2-F1
#
_cell.length_a   1.000
_cell.length_b   1.000
_cell.length_c   1.000
_cell.angle_alpha   90.00
_cell.angle_beta   90.00
_cell.angle_gamma   90.00
#
_symmetry.space_group_name_H-M   'P 1'
#
loop_
_entity.id
_entity.type
_entity.pdbx_description
1 polymer ?
#
loop_
_entity_poly.entity_id
_entity_poly.type
_entity_poly.pdbx_seq_one_letter_code
_entity_poly.pdbx_strand_id
1 'polypeptide(L)'
;MRDIPEVCDGVRLWYDPAIMTNKLLLVVVLLVAPVFSAEDSDQLLTIDHYVRVKSTVPSIAGQMAQIYVRERAKAATPLRSANLADRVVLFVHGAGTPAEVAFDVAHQDYSWMAYLARAGFDVFSMDTTGYGRSTRPPAMNDPCNLSQEQQKTFVPLFL
;
A
#
# COMPACT_ATOMS: atom_id res chain seq x y z
N MET A 1 24.57 -4.14 27.98
CA MET A 1 24.99 -5.34 27.24
C MET A 1 23.86 -6.32 27.43
N ARG A 2 23.07 -6.57 26.38
CA ARG A 2 21.88 -7.41 26.47
C ARG A 2 22.09 -8.62 25.57
N ASP A 3 22.15 -9.80 26.17
CA ASP A 3 22.22 -11.08 25.44
C ASP A 3 20.91 -11.29 24.67
N ILE A 4 20.93 -12.06 23.58
CA ILE A 4 19.74 -12.46 22.79
C ILE A 4 18.48 -12.79 23.66
N PRO A 5 18.59 -13.53 24.79
CA PRO A 5 17.46 -13.75 25.69
C PRO A 5 16.77 -12.48 26.20
N GLU A 6 17.47 -11.36 26.37
CA GLU A 6 16.91 -10.11 26.93
C GLU A 6 16.13 -9.28 25.87
N VAL A 7 16.22 -9.60 24.58
CA VAL A 7 15.44 -8.95 23.51
C VAL A 7 14.06 -9.59 23.36
N CYS A 8 13.94 -10.89 23.66
CA CYS A 8 12.68 -11.63 23.65
C CYS A 8 11.92 -11.55 24.99
N ASP A 9 12.57 -11.11 26.07
CA ASP A 9 11.95 -10.79 27.35
C ASP A 9 11.62 -9.29 27.42
N GLY A 10 10.39 -8.96 26.99
CA GLY A 10 9.96 -7.61 26.66
C GLY A 10 10.23 -6.52 27.71
N VAL A 11 10.80 -5.41 27.23
CA VAL A 11 10.65 -4.07 27.85
C VAL A 11 10.53 -3.00 26.76
N ARG A 12 9.45 -2.24 26.88
CA ARG A 12 8.85 -1.28 25.96
C ARG A 12 9.34 0.15 26.25
N LEU A 13 10.19 0.75 25.41
CA LEU A 13 10.51 2.20 25.35
C LEU A 13 11.06 2.43 23.93
N TRP A 14 10.64 3.39 23.09
CA TRP A 14 10.63 4.85 23.23
C TRP A 14 9.71 5.47 22.17
N TYR A 15 8.91 6.48 22.52
CA TYR A 15 8.32 7.44 21.56
C TYR A 15 8.19 8.79 22.26
N ASP A 16 8.86 9.82 21.75
CA ASP A 16 8.76 11.20 22.25
C ASP A 16 8.86 12.17 21.06
N PRO A 17 7.77 12.87 20.66
CA PRO A 17 7.82 13.90 19.63
C PRO A 17 7.53 15.28 20.24
N ALA A 18 8.55 16.13 20.33
CA ALA A 18 8.38 17.54 20.66
C ALA A 18 8.59 18.44 19.42
N ILE A 19 7.45 18.98 18.96
CA ILE A 19 7.21 20.39 18.57
C ILE A 19 8.18 21.00 17.53
N MET A 20 7.70 21.10 16.29
CA MET A 20 8.29 21.94 15.25
C MET A 20 7.28 23.05 14.87
N THR A 21 7.63 24.29 15.20
CA THR A 21 6.80 25.50 15.03
C THR A 21 6.80 25.96 13.57
N ASN A 22 5.61 26.14 13.00
CA ASN A 22 5.41 26.54 11.60
C ASN A 22 5.19 28.06 11.49
N LYS A 23 5.99 28.74 10.66
CA LYS A 23 5.85 30.18 10.37
C LYS A 23 4.87 30.37 9.22
N LEU A 24 3.80 31.11 9.47
CA LEU A 24 2.76 31.46 8.50
C LEU A 24 3.26 32.61 7.60
N LEU A 25 3.36 32.38 6.29
CA LEU A 25 3.57 33.42 5.29
C LEU A 25 2.33 33.51 4.40
N LEU A 26 1.65 34.65 4.42
CA LEU A 26 0.47 34.94 3.61
C LEU A 26 0.92 35.27 2.17
N VAL A 27 0.48 34.50 1.18
CA VAL A 27 0.66 34.80 -0.24
C VAL A 27 -0.72 35.10 -0.84
N VAL A 28 -0.88 36.31 -1.37
CA VAL A 28 -2.08 36.75 -2.11
C VAL A 28 -2.00 36.19 -3.53
N VAL A 29 -2.97 35.34 -3.90
CA VAL A 29 -3.08 34.74 -5.24
C VAL A 29 -4.02 35.59 -6.09
N LEU A 30 -3.52 36.11 -7.21
CA LEU A 30 -4.35 36.71 -8.27
C LEU A 30 -5.18 35.61 -8.95
N LEU A 31 -6.50 35.80 -8.99
CA LEU A 31 -7.43 34.92 -9.71
C LEU A 31 -7.30 35.11 -11.22
N VAL A 32 -6.55 34.21 -11.86
CA VAL A 32 -6.70 33.94 -13.30
C VAL A 32 -7.66 32.77 -13.43
N ALA A 33 -8.85 33.01 -13.98
CA ALA A 33 -9.83 31.96 -14.22
C ALA A 33 -9.27 30.99 -15.29
N PRO A 34 -9.16 29.68 -15.02
CA PRO A 34 -8.77 28.73 -16.04
C PRO A 34 -9.93 28.54 -17.01
N VAL A 35 -9.61 28.62 -18.30
CA VAL A 35 -10.44 28.11 -19.37
C VAL A 35 -10.51 26.60 -19.18
N PHE A 36 -11.68 26.07 -18.82
CA PHE A 36 -11.89 24.63 -18.68
C PHE A 36 -11.89 24.02 -20.09
N SER A 37 -10.74 23.48 -20.53
CA SER A 37 -10.70 22.57 -21.66
C SER A 37 -11.31 21.24 -21.24
N ALA A 38 -12.42 20.88 -21.87
CA ALA A 38 -13.08 19.59 -21.70
C ALA A 38 -12.39 18.56 -22.59
N GLU A 39 -11.34 17.86 -22.11
CA GLU A 39 -10.69 16.81 -22.92
C GLU A 39 -9.77 15.83 -22.16
N ASP A 40 -10.17 15.29 -21.00
CA ASP A 40 -9.34 14.27 -20.32
C ASP A 40 -10.07 12.96 -20.00
N SER A 41 -11.07 12.60 -20.82
CA SER A 41 -11.78 11.31 -20.68
C SER A 41 -10.86 10.10 -20.88
N ASP A 42 -9.72 10.27 -21.56
CA ASP A 42 -8.76 9.19 -21.84
C ASP A 42 -7.60 9.12 -20.83
N GLN A 43 -7.50 10.09 -19.91
CA GLN A 43 -6.53 10.00 -18.81
C GLN A 43 -6.85 8.81 -17.92
N LEU A 44 -5.81 8.04 -17.62
CA LEU A 44 -5.87 7.00 -16.61
C LEU A 44 -5.74 7.61 -15.22
N LEU A 45 -6.72 7.31 -14.37
CA LEU A 45 -6.66 7.54 -12.95
C LEU A 45 -5.88 6.42 -12.28
N THR A 46 -5.21 6.78 -11.18
CA THR A 46 -4.61 5.83 -10.23
C THR A 46 -5.24 6.12 -8.88
N ILE A 47 -5.97 5.16 -8.32
CA ILE A 47 -6.70 5.35 -7.08
C ILE A 47 -6.27 4.25 -6.12
N ASP A 48 -5.86 4.65 -4.93
CA ASP A 48 -5.47 3.73 -3.87
C ASP A 48 -6.61 3.61 -2.87
N HIS A 49 -7.06 2.37 -2.65
CA HIS A 49 -8.10 2.02 -1.69
C HIS A 49 -7.52 1.23 -0.52
N TYR A 50 -8.14 1.41 0.65
CA TYR A 50 -7.81 0.67 1.87
C TYR A 50 -9.08 0.05 2.44
N VAL A 51 -9.29 -1.23 2.12
CA VAL A 51 -10.47 -1.98 2.53
C VAL A 51 -10.26 -2.55 3.93
N ARG A 52 -11.08 -2.14 4.89
CA ARG A 52 -11.05 -2.70 6.25
C ARG A 52 -11.80 -4.02 6.29
N VAL A 53 -11.14 -5.06 6.79
CA VAL A 53 -11.70 -6.41 6.91
C VAL A 53 -11.43 -6.98 8.31
N LYS A 54 -12.32 -7.84 8.80
CA LYS A 54 -12.04 -8.68 9.98
C LYS A 54 -11.17 -9.86 9.53
N SER A 55 -9.95 -9.95 10.05
CA SER A 55 -8.96 -10.90 9.57
C SER A 55 -9.33 -12.34 9.93
N THR A 56 -9.12 -13.25 8.99
CA THR A 56 -9.18 -14.72 9.18
C THR A 56 -7.78 -15.34 9.23
N VAL A 57 -6.71 -14.54 9.09
CA VAL A 57 -5.33 -15.02 9.20
C VAL A 57 -5.06 -15.47 10.62
N PRO A 58 -4.58 -16.71 10.86
CA PRO A 58 -4.49 -17.28 12.20
C PRO A 58 -3.79 -16.41 13.25
N SER A 59 -2.69 -15.74 12.88
CA SER A 59 -1.89 -14.93 13.82
C SER A 59 -2.56 -13.62 14.29
N ILE A 60 -3.59 -13.16 13.58
CA ILE A 60 -4.33 -11.93 13.90
C ILE A 60 -5.85 -12.15 13.73
N ALA A 61 -6.32 -13.38 13.93
CA ALA A 61 -7.71 -13.75 13.68
C ALA A 61 -8.68 -12.87 14.51
N GLY A 62 -9.71 -12.36 13.85
CA GLY A 62 -10.71 -11.49 14.45
C GLY A 62 -10.31 -10.02 14.62
N GLN A 63 -9.03 -9.67 14.43
CA GLN A 63 -8.55 -8.29 14.46
C GLN A 63 -8.93 -7.55 13.15
N MET A 64 -8.99 -6.22 13.21
CA MET A 64 -9.17 -5.41 12.00
C MET A 64 -7.86 -5.33 11.22
N ALA A 65 -7.91 -5.68 9.94
CA ALA A 65 -6.83 -5.52 8.98
C ALA A 65 -7.25 -4.59 7.85
N GLN A 66 -6.28 -3.93 7.24
CA GLN A 66 -6.44 -3.15 6.01
C GLN A 66 -5.84 -3.92 4.85
N ILE A 67 -6.62 -4.04 3.78
CA ILE A 67 -6.21 -4.58 2.50
C ILE A 67 -6.06 -3.41 1.53
N TYR A 68 -4.85 -3.21 1.06
CA TYR A 68 -4.54 -2.24 0.02
C TYR A 68 -5.00 -2.79 -1.34
N VAL A 69 -5.72 -1.95 -2.08
CA VAL A 69 -6.17 -2.23 -3.44
C VAL A 69 -5.86 -1.01 -4.31
N ARG A 70 -5.10 -1.18 -5.39
CA ARG A 70 -4.92 -0.14 -6.40
C ARG A 70 -5.93 -0.33 -7.51
N GLU A 71 -6.47 0.77 -8.01
CA GLU A 71 -7.32 0.86 -9.19
C GLU A 71 -6.63 1.66 -10.30
N ARG A 72 -6.75 1.18 -11.54
CA ARG A 72 -6.46 1.89 -12.78
C ARG A 72 -7.72 1.88 -13.65
N ALA A 73 -8.23 3.07 -13.96
CA ALA A 73 -9.43 3.24 -14.78
C ALA A 73 -9.33 4.54 -15.60
N LYS A 74 -10.04 4.65 -16.71
CA LYS A 74 -10.18 5.95 -17.41
C LYS A 74 -10.99 6.92 -16.55
N ALA A 75 -10.70 8.21 -16.64
CA ALA A 75 -11.45 9.27 -15.94
C ALA A 75 -12.92 9.37 -16.36
N ALA A 76 -13.28 8.88 -17.56
CA ALA A 76 -14.67 8.72 -18.00
C ALA A 76 -15.34 7.41 -17.52
N THR A 77 -14.58 6.50 -16.91
CA THR A 77 -15.03 5.18 -16.43
C THR A 77 -15.05 5.01 -14.89
N PRO A 78 -14.97 6.03 -14.00
CA PRO A 78 -14.91 5.75 -12.58
C PRO A 78 -16.30 5.34 -12.06
N LEU A 79 -16.40 4.11 -11.55
CA LEU A 79 -17.43 3.58 -10.64
C LEU A 79 -18.93 3.85 -10.96
N ARG A 80 -19.31 4.24 -12.18
CA ARG A 80 -20.68 4.73 -12.47
C ARG A 80 -21.32 4.32 -13.80
N SER A 81 -20.75 3.42 -14.58
CA SER A 81 -21.52 2.83 -15.68
C SER A 81 -22.30 1.63 -15.16
N ALA A 82 -23.63 1.69 -15.23
CA ALA A 82 -24.56 0.65 -14.80
C ALA A 82 -24.39 -0.72 -15.51
N ASN A 83 -23.40 -0.84 -16.41
CA ASN A 83 -23.11 -2.03 -17.23
C ASN A 83 -21.69 -2.60 -17.03
N LEU A 84 -21.00 -2.32 -15.90
CA LEU A 84 -19.60 -2.74 -15.68
C LEU A 84 -19.39 -4.20 -15.25
N ALA A 85 -20.45 -4.99 -15.03
CA ALA A 85 -20.30 -6.38 -14.56
C ALA A 85 -19.36 -7.23 -15.44
N ASP A 86 -19.21 -6.89 -16.73
CA ASP A 86 -18.42 -7.66 -17.69
C ASP A 86 -17.00 -7.09 -17.95
N ARG A 87 -16.60 -5.99 -17.30
CA ARG A 87 -15.32 -5.28 -17.58
C ARG A 87 -14.50 -4.92 -16.34
N VAL A 88 -14.51 -5.77 -15.33
CA VAL A 88 -13.69 -5.62 -14.12
C VAL A 88 -12.60 -6.70 -14.10
N VAL A 89 -11.38 -6.32 -13.79
CA VAL A 89 -10.24 -7.24 -13.61
C VAL A 89 -9.65 -7.04 -12.22
N LEU A 90 -9.38 -8.13 -11.50
CA LEU A 90 -8.63 -8.11 -10.23
C LEU A 90 -7.37 -8.96 -10.36
N PHE A 91 -6.22 -8.33 -10.19
CA PHE A 91 -4.93 -9.01 -10.06
C PHE A 91 -4.64 -9.36 -8.60
N VAL A 92 -4.23 -10.61 -8.39
CA VAL A 92 -3.81 -11.14 -7.09
C VAL A 92 -2.38 -11.67 -7.25
N HIS A 93 -1.45 -11.14 -6.46
CA HIS A 93 -0.05 -11.55 -6.54
C HIS A 93 0.17 -12.93 -5.87
N GLY A 94 1.27 -13.60 -6.26
CA GLY A 94 1.75 -14.83 -5.63
C GLY A 94 2.71 -14.57 -4.46
N ALA A 95 3.57 -15.53 -4.13
CA ALA A 95 4.59 -15.30 -3.10
C ALA A 95 5.74 -14.41 -3.62
N GLY A 96 6.34 -13.61 -2.72
CA GLY A 96 7.61 -12.92 -2.96
C GLY A 96 7.53 -11.44 -3.36
N THR A 97 6.50 -11.01 -4.09
CA THR A 97 6.37 -9.60 -4.53
C THR A 97 4.94 -9.08 -4.35
N PRO A 98 4.76 -7.81 -3.93
CA PRO A 98 3.44 -7.18 -3.87
C PRO A 98 2.90 -6.86 -5.27
N ALA A 99 1.61 -6.56 -5.36
CA ALA A 99 0.89 -6.43 -6.61
C ALA A 99 1.38 -5.28 -7.49
N GLU A 100 1.76 -4.15 -6.90
CA GLU A 100 2.18 -2.96 -7.65
C GLU A 100 3.41 -3.24 -8.52
N VAL A 101 4.43 -3.90 -7.98
CA VAL A 101 5.64 -4.25 -8.74
C VAL A 101 5.41 -5.40 -9.72
N ALA A 102 4.37 -6.20 -9.53
CA ALA A 102 4.05 -7.33 -10.40
C ALA A 102 3.19 -6.92 -11.60
N PHE A 103 2.29 -5.94 -11.43
CA PHE A 103 1.23 -5.66 -12.41
C PHE A 103 1.12 -4.19 -12.85
N ASP A 104 1.63 -3.24 -12.05
CA ASP A 104 1.52 -1.79 -12.29
C ASP A 104 2.85 -1.06 -12.17
N VAL A 105 3.90 -1.63 -12.75
CA VAL A 105 5.22 -1.00 -12.76
C VAL A 105 5.13 0.35 -13.47
N ALA A 106 5.45 1.43 -12.75
CA ALA A 106 5.45 2.81 -13.25
C ALA A 106 6.67 3.10 -14.14
N HIS A 107 6.88 2.28 -15.17
CA HIS A 107 7.97 2.42 -16.12
C HIS A 107 7.44 2.28 -17.55
N GLN A 108 7.58 3.36 -18.33
CA GLN A 108 7.15 3.43 -19.73
C GLN A 108 5.71 2.90 -19.90
N ASP A 109 5.54 1.84 -20.71
CA ASP A 109 4.28 1.18 -21.01
C ASP A 109 4.16 -0.22 -20.39
N TYR A 110 5.00 -0.56 -19.40
CA TYR A 110 5.09 -1.91 -18.82
C TYR A 110 3.99 -2.23 -17.81
N SER A 111 3.13 -1.27 -17.46
CA SER A 111 1.98 -1.53 -16.59
C SER A 111 0.89 -2.30 -17.35
N TRP A 112 0.71 -3.56 -16.97
CA TRP A 112 -0.39 -4.38 -17.46
C TRP A 112 -1.74 -3.81 -17.02
N MET A 113 -1.80 -3.26 -15.80
CA MET A 113 -3.02 -2.59 -15.33
C MET A 113 -3.39 -1.39 -16.20
N ALA A 114 -2.42 -0.55 -16.57
CA ALA A 114 -2.64 0.59 -17.45
C ALA A 114 -3.01 0.15 -18.88
N TYR A 115 -2.42 -0.93 -19.39
CA TYR A 115 -2.79 -1.51 -20.68
C TYR A 115 -4.28 -1.89 -20.72
N LEU A 116 -4.77 -2.63 -19.72
CA LEU A 116 -6.17 -3.03 -19.63
C LEU A 116 -7.11 -1.85 -19.37
N ALA A 117 -6.69 -0.89 -18.52
CA ALA A 117 -7.49 0.30 -18.27
C ALA A 117 -7.72 1.14 -19.54
N ARG A 118 -6.70 1.26 -20.42
CA ARG A 118 -6.87 1.90 -21.74
C ARG A 118 -7.85 1.16 -22.65
N ALA A 119 -7.96 -0.16 -22.50
CA ALA A 119 -8.94 -0.97 -23.22
C ALA A 119 -10.36 -0.88 -22.63
N GLY A 120 -10.57 -0.06 -21.59
CA GLY A 120 -11.87 0.23 -21.00
C GLY A 120 -12.28 -0.74 -19.89
N PHE A 121 -11.32 -1.42 -19.27
CA PHE A 121 -11.56 -2.19 -18.04
C PHE A 121 -11.39 -1.30 -16.81
N ASP A 122 -12.14 -1.62 -15.75
CA ASP A 122 -11.84 -1.17 -14.40
C ASP A 122 -10.91 -2.19 -13.75
N VAL A 123 -9.66 -1.79 -13.51
CA VAL A 123 -8.57 -2.72 -13.22
C VAL A 123 -8.07 -2.52 -11.81
N PHE A 124 -8.21 -3.55 -11.00
CA PHE A 124 -7.77 -3.59 -9.63
C PHE A 124 -6.57 -4.51 -9.46
N SER A 125 -5.71 -4.20 -8.50
CA SER A 125 -4.75 -5.14 -7.95
C SER A 125 -4.70 -5.00 -6.44
N MET A 126 -4.43 -6.09 -5.73
CA MET A 126 -4.46 -6.07 -4.26
C MET A 126 -3.21 -6.70 -3.66
N ASP A 127 -2.79 -6.16 -2.51
CA ASP A 127 -1.79 -6.79 -1.67
C ASP A 127 -2.48 -7.70 -0.64
N THR A 128 -2.02 -8.95 -0.53
CA THR A 128 -2.49 -9.85 0.52
C THR A 128 -1.89 -9.48 1.88
N THR A 129 -2.49 -9.94 2.97
CA THR A 129 -1.97 -9.71 4.34
C THR A 129 -0.51 -10.14 4.45
N GLY A 130 0.34 -9.27 5.01
CA GLY A 130 1.78 -9.51 5.14
C GLY A 130 2.64 -8.98 3.98
N TYR A 131 2.01 -8.56 2.88
CA TYR A 131 2.69 -8.06 1.68
C TYR A 131 2.43 -6.56 1.45
N GLY A 132 3.42 -5.92 0.82
CA GLY A 132 3.32 -4.56 0.29
C GLY A 132 2.75 -3.56 1.30
N ARG A 133 1.65 -2.91 0.89
CA ARG A 133 0.98 -1.85 1.66
C ARG A 133 -0.21 -2.36 2.49
N SER A 134 -0.51 -3.65 2.41
CA SER A 134 -1.52 -4.28 3.27
C SER A 134 -1.02 -4.48 4.69
N THR A 135 -1.93 -4.72 5.63
CA THR A 135 -1.57 -4.98 7.04
C THR A 135 -0.56 -6.12 7.12
N ARG A 136 0.56 -5.82 7.76
CA ARG A 136 1.59 -6.79 8.12
C ARG A 136 1.37 -7.26 9.56
N PRO A 137 1.04 -8.54 9.79
CA PRO A 137 0.90 -9.09 11.14
C PRO A 137 2.14 -8.80 12.01
N PRO A 138 1.97 -8.38 13.28
CA PRO A 138 3.09 -8.04 14.16
C PRO A 138 4.15 -9.14 14.29
N ALA A 139 3.74 -10.41 14.31
CA ALA A 139 4.65 -11.56 14.37
C ALA A 139 5.65 -11.62 13.20
N MET A 140 5.39 -10.98 12.05
CA MET A 140 6.33 -10.92 10.93
C MET A 140 7.44 -9.87 11.12
N ASN A 141 7.32 -9.01 12.13
CA ASN A 141 8.34 -8.04 12.53
C ASN A 141 9.06 -8.46 13.81
N ASP A 142 8.66 -9.58 14.42
CA ASP A 142 9.22 -10.07 15.66
C ASP A 142 10.49 -10.89 15.37
N PRO A 143 11.70 -10.44 15.77
CA PRO A 143 12.92 -11.22 15.62
C PRO A 143 12.85 -12.58 16.35
N CYS A 144 12.05 -12.68 17.39
CA CYS A 144 11.86 -13.91 18.14
C CYS A 144 11.02 -14.94 17.38
N ASN A 145 10.35 -14.53 16.28
CA ASN A 145 9.67 -15.42 15.34
C ASN A 145 10.61 -15.97 14.23
N LEU A 146 11.91 -15.71 14.32
CA LEU A 146 12.95 -16.31 13.47
C LEU A 146 13.52 -17.59 14.09
N SER A 147 14.22 -18.40 13.31
CA SER A 147 14.96 -19.54 13.86
C SER A 147 16.08 -19.08 14.81
N GLN A 148 16.49 -19.93 15.75
CA GLN A 148 17.58 -19.59 16.69
C GLN A 148 18.90 -19.23 15.97
N GLU A 149 19.15 -19.83 14.81
CA GLU A 149 20.34 -19.51 14.00
C GLU A 149 20.22 -18.14 13.35
N GLN A 150 19.03 -17.79 12.83
CA GLN A 150 18.76 -16.47 12.27
C GLN A 150 18.78 -15.39 13.33
N GLN A 151 18.29 -15.66 14.54
CA GLN A 151 18.34 -14.69 15.65
C GLN A 151 19.77 -14.23 15.96
N LYS A 152 20.76 -15.13 15.84
CA LYS A 152 22.18 -14.79 16.05
C LYS A 152 22.72 -13.77 15.04
N THR A 153 22.14 -13.65 13.84
CA THR A 153 22.57 -12.65 12.84
C THR A 153 22.07 -11.25 13.12
N PHE A 154 21.10 -11.08 14.03
CA PHE A 154 20.55 -9.76 14.41
C PHE A 154 21.26 -9.14 15.61
N VAL A 155 22.27 -9.81 16.19
CA VAL A 155 23.14 -9.22 17.21
C VAL A 155 24.12 -8.27 16.51
N PRO A 156 24.14 -6.96 16.82
CA PRO A 156 25.19 -6.10 16.33
C PRO A 156 26.52 -6.59 16.92
N LEU A 157 27.43 -7.04 16.07
CA LEU A 157 28.83 -7.27 16.45
C LEU A 157 29.47 -5.90 16.66
N PHE A 158 29.43 -5.41 17.90
CA PHE A 158 30.28 -4.30 18.32
C PHE A 158 31.71 -4.86 18.41
N LEU A 159 32.52 -4.58 17.39
CA LEU A 159 33.98 -4.70 17.46
C LEU A 159 34.54 -3.55 18.30
#